data_AF-A0A832B569-F1
#
_entry.id   AF-A0A832B569-F1
#
_cell.length_a   1.000
_cell.length_b   1.000
_cell.length_c   1.000
_cell.angle_alpha   90.00
_cell.angle_beta   90.00
_cell.angle_gamma   90.00
#
_symmetry.space_group_name_H-M   'P 1'
#
loop_
_entity.id
_entity.type
_entity.pdbx_description
1 polymer ?
#
loop_
_entity_poly.entity_id
_entity_poly.type
_entity_poly.pdbx_seq_one_letter_code
_entity_poly.pdbx_strand_id
1 'polypeptide(L)'
;MGREILGSLSGFLTKNGRLEKKRVRYLVVYCSDPFYHPTFEEFVNGLGEACVVFAEPGGPLLLQHEWCEPQKEEETILGRVRFIIDELGVEEIILINHSECAAYRDTYGGEGVSQEQIDGYAKADLEDLVPKLSERFPKVKKVYAFFAHPEGGYVRFSRI
;
A
#
# COMPACT_ATOMS: atom_id res chain seq x y z
N MET A 1 29.07 14.84 -13.81
CA MET A 1 28.15 15.78 -14.48
C MET A 1 26.83 15.72 -13.72
N GLY A 2 26.72 16.51 -12.64
CA GLY A 2 25.55 16.50 -11.76
C GLY A 2 24.42 17.26 -12.43
N ARG A 3 23.36 16.55 -12.85
CA ARG A 3 22.10 17.21 -13.21
C ARG A 3 21.44 17.60 -11.90
N GLU A 4 21.34 18.90 -11.63
CA GLU A 4 20.38 19.39 -10.65
C GLU A 4 19.01 18.91 -11.10
N ILE A 5 18.40 18.01 -10.33
CA ILE A 5 17.00 17.64 -10.50
C ILE A 5 16.19 18.80 -9.93
N LEU A 6 16.07 19.89 -10.70
CA LEU A 6 15.10 20.95 -10.45
C LEU A 6 13.73 20.41 -10.86
N GLY A 7 13.16 19.57 -10.01
CA GLY A 7 11.75 19.20 -10.10
C GLY A 7 10.90 20.46 -9.90
N SER A 8 10.02 20.75 -10.86
CA SER A 8 8.95 21.74 -10.68
C SER A 8 8.16 21.39 -9.42
N LEU A 9 8.36 22.15 -8.33
CA LEU A 9 7.65 22.06 -7.06
C LEU A 9 6.19 22.57 -7.18
N SER A 10 5.46 22.15 -8.21
CA SER A 10 4.06 22.54 -8.41
C SER A 10 3.14 21.97 -7.31
N GLY A 11 3.63 21.05 -6.47
CA GLY A 11 2.85 20.44 -5.39
C GLY A 11 2.88 21.18 -4.03
N PHE A 12 3.78 22.15 -3.83
CA PHE A 12 4.10 22.62 -2.46
C PHE A 12 4.05 24.14 -2.24
N LEU A 13 3.77 24.93 -3.28
CA LEU A 13 3.72 26.38 -3.15
C LEU A 13 2.27 26.87 -3.11
N THR A 14 1.79 27.16 -1.89
CA THR A 14 0.64 28.05 -1.73
C THR A 14 1.02 29.46 -2.21
N LYS A 15 0.02 30.32 -2.48
CA LYS A 15 0.18 31.71 -2.97
C LYS A 15 1.19 32.58 -2.19
N ASN A 16 1.62 32.16 -0.99
CA ASN A 16 2.55 32.88 -0.11
C ASN A 16 3.87 32.14 0.16
N GLY A 17 4.20 31.07 -0.56
CA GLY A 17 5.48 30.36 -0.41
C GLY A 17 5.67 29.62 0.93
N ARG A 18 4.59 29.41 1.69
CA ARG A 18 4.62 28.63 2.93
C ARG A 18 4.20 27.19 2.65
N LEU A 19 5.05 26.25 3.10
CA LEU A 19 4.70 24.84 3.19
C LEU A 19 3.60 24.68 4.25
N GLU A 20 2.40 24.36 3.82
CA GLU A 20 1.31 23.99 4.74
C GLU A 20 1.31 22.48 4.92
N LYS A 21 1.31 22.03 6.19
CA LYS A 21 1.15 20.63 6.53
C LYS A 21 -0.30 20.23 6.22
N LYS A 22 -0.54 19.65 5.03
CA LYS A 22 -1.82 19.01 4.73
C LYS A 22 -2.03 17.85 5.69
N ARG A 23 -3.27 17.66 6.16
CA ARG A 23 -3.63 16.44 6.89
C ARG A 23 -3.54 15.27 5.93
N VAL A 24 -2.82 14.23 6.34
CA VAL A 24 -2.75 12.97 5.60
C VAL A 24 -4.01 12.20 5.93
N ARG A 25 -4.83 11.91 4.91
CA ARG A 25 -6.06 11.12 5.12
C ARG A 25 -5.79 9.62 4.96
N TYR A 26 -4.98 9.27 3.97
CA TYR A 26 -4.79 7.90 3.53
C TYR A 26 -3.37 7.39 3.83
N LEU A 27 -3.27 6.16 4.32
CA LEU A 27 -2.10 5.31 4.16
C LEU A 27 -2.40 4.30 3.06
N VAL A 28 -1.65 4.34 1.96
CA VAL A 28 -1.80 3.40 0.85
C VAL A 28 -0.62 2.43 0.87
N VAL A 29 -0.90 1.14 0.99
CA VAL A 29 0.09 0.07 1.02
C VAL A 29 -0.06 -0.77 -0.24
N TYR A 30 0.98 -0.82 -1.07
CA TYR A 30 0.96 -1.57 -2.32
C TYR A 30 2.32 -2.17 -2.66
N CYS A 31 2.35 -3.06 -3.64
CA CYS A 31 3.60 -3.68 -4.10
C CYS A 31 4.48 -2.70 -4.89
N SER A 32 5.80 -2.73 -4.69
CA SER A 32 6.77 -1.94 -5.46
C SER A 32 7.03 -2.46 -6.89
N ASP A 33 6.21 -3.38 -7.39
CA ASP A 33 6.32 -3.95 -8.74
C ASP A 33 6.30 -2.85 -9.82
N PRO A 34 7.35 -2.73 -10.65
CA PRO A 34 7.45 -1.66 -11.63
C PRO A 34 6.41 -1.74 -12.75
N PHE A 35 5.79 -2.91 -12.99
CA PHE A 35 4.73 -3.06 -13.97
C PHE A 35 3.44 -2.36 -13.50
N TYR A 36 3.11 -2.47 -12.22
CA TYR A 36 1.90 -1.89 -11.64
C TYR A 36 2.11 -0.47 -11.08
N HIS A 37 3.37 -0.09 -10.79
CA HIS A 37 3.69 1.17 -10.12
C HIS A 37 3.05 2.41 -10.75
N PRO A 38 3.11 2.63 -12.09
CA PRO A 38 2.47 3.81 -12.69
C PRO A 38 0.97 3.87 -12.45
N THR A 39 0.27 2.72 -12.53
CA THR A 39 -1.17 2.64 -12.27
C THR A 39 -1.48 2.87 -10.78
N PHE A 40 -0.62 2.41 -9.87
CA PHE A 40 -0.79 2.70 -8.45
C PHE A 40 -0.57 4.17 -8.13
N GLU A 41 0.40 4.83 -8.76
CA GLU A 41 0.57 6.28 -8.65
C GLU A 41 -0.65 7.04 -9.18
N GLU A 42 -1.23 6.62 -10.32
CA GLU A 42 -2.47 7.19 -10.83
C GLU A 42 -3.65 6.98 -9.87
N PHE A 43 -3.80 5.79 -9.30
CA PHE A 43 -4.82 5.50 -8.28
C PHE A 43 -4.67 6.46 -7.08
N VAL A 44 -3.45 6.60 -6.57
CA VAL A 44 -3.14 7.47 -5.43
C VAL A 44 -3.40 8.93 -5.74
N ASN A 45 -2.95 9.41 -6.91
CA ASN A 45 -3.21 10.79 -7.36
C ASN A 45 -4.72 11.05 -7.55
N GLY A 46 -5.47 10.02 -7.96
CA GLY A 46 -6.93 10.06 -8.09
C GLY A 46 -7.69 10.21 -6.77
N LEU A 47 -7.07 9.96 -5.61
CA LEU A 47 -7.70 10.16 -4.30
C LEU A 47 -7.95 11.64 -4.00
N GLY A 48 -7.22 12.56 -4.65
CA GLY A 48 -7.40 14.02 -4.49
C GLY A 48 -6.98 14.59 -3.14
N GLU A 49 -6.38 13.76 -2.27
CA GLU A 49 -6.02 14.08 -0.89
C GLU A 49 -4.55 13.76 -0.63
N ALA A 50 -3.97 14.34 0.43
CA ALA A 50 -2.63 13.97 0.86
C ALA A 50 -2.63 12.55 1.44
N CYS A 51 -1.69 11.72 0.98
CA CYS A 51 -1.52 10.34 1.39
C CYS A 51 -0.06 10.05 1.77
N VAL A 52 0.12 9.03 2.59
CA VAL A 52 1.41 8.37 2.78
C VAL A 52 1.36 7.07 1.98
N VAL A 53 2.41 6.83 1.21
CA VAL A 53 2.54 5.61 0.41
C VAL A 53 3.60 4.73 1.05
N PHE A 54 3.25 3.45 1.20
CA PHE A 54 4.14 2.39 1.64
C PHE A 54 4.25 1.36 0.50
N ALA A 55 5.27 1.54 -0.34
CA ALA A 55 5.50 0.73 -1.54
C ALA A 55 6.67 -0.22 -1.32
N GLU A 56 6.39 -1.50 -1.12
CA GLU A 56 7.41 -2.51 -0.81
C GLU A 56 7.12 -3.82 -1.56
N PRO A 57 8.09 -4.72 -1.78
CA PRO A 57 7.84 -6.01 -2.43
C PRO A 57 6.74 -6.80 -1.71
N GLY A 58 5.68 -7.18 -2.45
CA GLY A 58 4.50 -7.87 -1.89
C GLY A 58 3.51 -6.96 -1.16
N GLY A 59 3.85 -5.70 -0.88
CA GLY A 59 2.97 -4.70 -0.31
C GLY A 59 2.26 -5.18 0.97
N PRO A 60 0.92 -5.34 0.96
CA PRO A 60 0.15 -5.91 2.07
C PRO A 60 0.68 -7.24 2.64
N LEU A 61 1.34 -8.08 1.83
CA LEU A 61 1.95 -9.34 2.29
C LEU A 61 2.87 -9.14 3.50
N LEU A 62 3.64 -8.06 3.51
CA LEU A 62 4.57 -7.75 4.59
C LEU A 62 3.86 -7.53 5.92
N LEU A 63 2.64 -6.97 5.88
CA LEU A 63 1.84 -6.81 7.08
C LEU A 63 1.44 -8.18 7.61
N GLN A 64 1.03 -9.10 6.73
CA GLN A 64 0.56 -10.43 7.09
C GLN A 64 1.60 -11.24 7.88
N HIS A 65 2.88 -11.19 7.48
CA HIS A 65 3.96 -11.90 8.16
C HIS A 65 4.23 -11.39 9.58
N GLU A 66 4.01 -10.10 9.85
CA GLU A 66 4.25 -9.49 11.16
C GLU A 66 3.29 -9.96 12.25
N TRP A 67 2.11 -10.50 11.88
CA TRP A 67 1.23 -11.15 12.86
C TRP A 67 1.73 -12.53 13.31
N CYS A 68 2.72 -13.10 12.63
CA CYS A 68 3.21 -14.46 12.89
C CYS A 68 4.55 -14.50 13.64
N GLU A 69 5.27 -13.39 13.78
CA GLU A 69 6.60 -13.37 14.40
C GLU A 69 6.65 -12.61 15.74
N PRO A 70 7.29 -13.16 16.78
CA PRO A 70 7.51 -12.47 18.04
C PRO A 70 8.67 -11.46 17.89
N GLN A 71 8.35 -10.24 17.47
CA GLN A 71 9.30 -9.13 17.37
C GLN A 71 8.92 -7.99 18.33
N LYS A 72 9.88 -7.12 18.67
CA LYS A 72 9.57 -5.87 19.38
C LYS A 72 8.76 -4.98 18.45
N GLU A 73 7.60 -4.54 18.91
CA GLU A 73 6.64 -3.83 18.07
C GLU A 73 7.20 -2.58 17.38
N GLU A 74 8.14 -1.87 17.99
CA GLU A 74 8.76 -0.67 17.39
C GLU A 74 9.66 -0.99 16.18
N GLU A 75 10.14 -2.23 16.09
CA GLU A 75 11.03 -2.70 15.03
C GLU A 75 10.24 -3.30 13.84
N THR A 76 8.95 -3.59 14.04
CA THR A 76 8.08 -4.20 13.02
C THR A 76 7.53 -3.22 12.01
N ILE A 77 7.10 -3.71 10.85
CA ILE A 77 6.33 -2.92 9.89
C ILE A 77 5.03 -2.41 10.54
N LEU A 78 4.38 -3.19 11.41
CA LEU A 78 3.19 -2.74 12.14
C LEU A 78 3.48 -1.58 13.10
N GLY A 79 4.66 -1.52 13.71
CA GLY A 79 5.12 -0.37 14.48
C GLY A 79 5.25 0.89 13.63
N ARG A 80 5.83 0.76 12.43
CA ARG A 80 5.94 1.87 11.47
C ARG A 80 4.57 2.34 10.98
N VAL A 81 3.65 1.40 10.70
CA VAL A 81 2.26 1.72 10.33
C VAL A 81 1.57 2.47 11.46
N ARG A 82 1.72 2.02 12.72
CA ARG A 82 1.17 2.74 13.88
C ARG A 82 1.71 4.14 14.00
N PHE A 83 3.03 4.31 13.90
CA PHE A 83 3.67 5.63 13.95
C PHE A 83 3.08 6.57 12.90
N ILE A 84 2.94 6.10 11.65
CA ILE A 84 2.33 6.88 10.56
C ILE A 84 0.89 7.28 10.93
N ILE A 85 0.08 6.33 11.42
CA ILE A 85 -1.31 6.59 11.78
C ILE A 85 -1.40 7.64 12.89
N ASP A 86 -0.64 7.46 13.96
CA ASP A 86 -0.72 8.30 15.15
C ASP A 86 -0.12 9.70 14.91
N GLU A 87 1.03 9.80 14.25
CA GLU A 87 1.74 11.08 14.08
C GLU A 87 1.24 11.91 12.90
N LEU A 88 0.76 11.25 11.84
CA LEU A 88 0.26 11.93 10.64
C LEU A 88 -1.27 12.04 10.62
N GLY A 89 -1.95 11.40 11.58
CA GLY A 89 -3.40 11.47 11.74
C GLY A 89 -4.15 10.78 10.60
N VAL A 90 -3.60 9.67 10.10
CA VAL A 90 -4.23 8.88 9.03
C VAL A 90 -5.58 8.36 9.52
N GLU A 91 -6.60 8.54 8.69
CA GLU A 91 -7.97 8.13 9.02
C GLU A 91 -8.38 6.86 8.27
N GLU A 92 -7.76 6.58 7.12
CA GLU A 92 -8.16 5.49 6.23
C GLU A 92 -6.91 4.75 5.71
N ILE A 93 -6.97 3.40 5.69
CA ILE A 93 -5.93 2.56 5.09
C ILE A 93 -6.46 1.98 3.79
N ILE A 94 -5.64 1.96 2.75
CA ILE A 94 -5.92 1.31 1.47
C ILE A 94 -4.84 0.26 1.21
N LEU A 95 -5.25 -0.99 1.04
CA LEU A 95 -4.39 -2.11 0.70
C LEU A 95 -4.59 -2.48 -0.77
N ILE A 96 -3.49 -2.66 -1.50
CA ILE A 96 -3.55 -3.07 -2.90
C ILE A 96 -2.57 -4.23 -3.14
N ASN A 97 -3.11 -5.42 -3.39
CA ASN A 97 -2.36 -6.53 -3.97
C ASN A 97 -2.60 -6.59 -5.49
N HIS A 98 -1.79 -7.36 -6.20
CA HIS A 98 -1.94 -7.52 -7.65
C HIS A 98 -1.69 -8.94 -8.14
N SER A 99 -2.18 -9.21 -9.35
CA SER A 99 -1.96 -10.47 -10.07
C SER A 99 -0.50 -10.62 -10.50
N GLU A 100 -0.04 -11.86 -10.59
CA GLU A 100 1.31 -12.23 -11.02
C GLU A 100 2.44 -11.68 -10.12
N CYS A 101 2.13 -11.40 -8.85
CA CYS A 101 3.09 -10.84 -7.90
C CYS A 101 4.26 -11.80 -7.60
N ALA A 102 5.49 -11.33 -7.88
CA ALA A 102 6.70 -12.11 -7.66
C ALA A 102 6.95 -12.42 -6.18
N ALA A 103 6.64 -11.50 -5.26
CA ALA A 103 6.81 -11.74 -3.82
C ALA A 103 5.85 -12.83 -3.31
N TYR A 104 4.59 -12.80 -3.73
CA TYR A 104 3.64 -13.88 -3.43
C TYR A 104 4.07 -15.21 -4.04
N ARG A 105 4.63 -15.20 -5.25
CA ARG A 105 5.21 -16.41 -5.86
C ARG A 105 6.43 -16.91 -5.09
N ASP A 106 7.29 -16.04 -4.58
CA ASP A 106 8.44 -16.44 -3.78
C ASP A 106 8.01 -17.03 -2.43
N THR A 107 6.99 -16.43 -1.81
CA THR A 107 6.49 -16.84 -0.49
C THR A 107 5.64 -18.11 -0.53
N TYR A 108 4.76 -18.25 -1.53
CA TYR A 108 3.78 -19.35 -1.62
C TYR A 108 3.97 -20.25 -2.84
N GLY A 109 4.87 -19.91 -3.76
CA GLY A 109 5.13 -20.68 -4.98
C GLY A 109 6.02 -21.88 -4.68
N GLY A 110 5.37 -23.03 -4.45
CA GLY A 110 6.02 -24.34 -4.47
C GLY A 110 5.79 -25.08 -5.79
N GLU A 111 6.33 -26.29 -5.88
CA GLU A 111 6.09 -27.18 -7.02
C GLU A 111 4.58 -27.45 -7.19
N GLY A 112 4.05 -27.22 -8.39
CA GLY A 112 2.65 -27.46 -8.73
C GLY A 112 1.67 -26.34 -8.36
N VAL A 113 2.12 -25.23 -7.76
CA VAL A 113 1.24 -24.08 -7.46
C VAL A 113 1.01 -23.24 -8.71
N SER A 114 -0.27 -23.10 -9.11
CA SER A 114 -0.66 -22.32 -10.28
C SER A 114 -0.72 -20.82 -10.00
N GLN A 115 -0.72 -20.00 -11.07
CA GLN A 115 -0.89 -18.55 -10.93
C GLN A 115 -2.22 -18.17 -10.27
N GLU A 116 -3.29 -18.90 -10.61
CA GLU A 116 -4.61 -18.68 -10.02
C GLU A 116 -4.60 -18.90 -8.50
N GLN A 117 -3.84 -19.89 -8.03
CA GLN A 117 -3.68 -20.13 -6.59
C GLN A 117 -2.88 -19.01 -5.93
N ILE A 118 -1.80 -18.53 -6.56
CA ILE A 118 -1.02 -17.39 -6.07
C ILE A 118 -1.90 -16.14 -5.93
N ASP A 119 -2.68 -15.82 -6.96
CA ASP A 119 -3.63 -14.70 -6.94
C ASP A 119 -4.72 -14.90 -5.88
N GLY A 120 -5.13 -16.16 -5.66
CA GLY A 120 -6.04 -16.55 -4.59
C GLY A 120 -5.50 -16.24 -3.20
N TYR A 121 -4.23 -16.57 -2.93
CA TYR A 121 -3.56 -16.21 -1.66
C TYR A 121 -3.49 -14.70 -1.48
N ALA A 122 -3.13 -13.96 -2.53
CA ALA A 122 -3.07 -12.50 -2.48
C ALA A 122 -4.43 -11.85 -2.18
N LYS A 123 -5.53 -12.41 -2.66
CA LYS A 123 -6.89 -11.93 -2.33
C LYS A 123 -7.29 -12.33 -0.91
N ALA A 124 -7.04 -13.57 -0.51
CA ALA A 124 -7.36 -14.07 0.83
C ALA A 124 -6.63 -13.27 1.93
N ASP A 125 -5.37 -12.91 1.71
CA ASP A 125 -4.64 -12.04 2.65
C ASP A 125 -5.28 -10.66 2.79
N LEU A 126 -5.78 -10.08 1.69
CA LEU A 126 -6.50 -8.81 1.77
C LEU A 126 -7.77 -8.92 2.62
N GLU A 127 -8.55 -9.99 2.41
CA GLU A 127 -9.78 -10.26 3.17
C GLU A 127 -9.48 -10.41 4.67
N ASP A 128 -8.39 -11.08 5.01
CA ASP A 128 -7.96 -11.34 6.38
C ASP A 128 -7.32 -10.10 7.06
N LEU A 129 -6.56 -9.30 6.30
CA LEU A 129 -5.91 -8.08 6.82
C LEU A 129 -6.89 -6.98 7.19
N VAL A 130 -7.99 -6.82 6.45
CA VAL A 130 -8.99 -5.75 6.68
C VAL A 130 -9.52 -5.75 8.13
N PRO A 131 -10.07 -6.87 8.67
CA PRO A 131 -10.54 -6.90 10.05
C PRO A 131 -9.39 -6.78 11.05
N LYS A 132 -8.24 -7.42 10.81
CA LYS A 132 -7.07 -7.36 11.70
C LYS A 132 -6.56 -5.94 11.88
N LEU A 133 -6.41 -5.18 10.79
CA LEU A 133 -5.99 -3.78 10.84
C LEU A 133 -7.03 -2.89 11.50
N SER A 134 -8.32 -3.15 11.26
CA SER A 134 -9.41 -2.39 11.88
C SER A 134 -9.45 -2.58 13.41
N GLU A 135 -9.25 -3.81 13.88
CA GLU A 135 -9.14 -4.12 15.31
C GLU A 135 -7.85 -3.53 15.91
N ARG A 136 -6.73 -3.69 15.20
CA ARG A 136 -5.42 -3.25 15.66
C ARG A 136 -5.29 -1.73 15.80
N PHE A 137 -5.93 -1.00 14.90
CA PHE A 137 -5.82 0.45 14.78
C PHE A 137 -7.20 1.11 14.88
N PRO A 138 -7.81 1.17 16.09
CA PRO A 138 -9.18 1.64 16.28
C PRO A 138 -9.40 3.13 15.94
N LYS A 139 -8.33 3.92 15.73
CA LYS A 139 -8.41 5.31 15.24
C LYS A 139 -8.66 5.38 13.72
N VAL A 140 -8.32 4.32 12.99
CA VAL A 140 -8.58 4.21 11.56
C VAL A 140 -10.07 3.94 11.38
N LYS A 141 -10.73 4.82 10.64
CA LYS A 141 -12.18 4.76 10.42
C LYS A 141 -12.55 3.64 9.47
N LYS A 142 -11.70 3.39 8.46
CA LYS A 142 -11.94 2.41 7.40
C LYS A 142 -10.64 1.83 6.86
N VAL A 143 -10.69 0.53 6.56
CA VAL A 143 -9.68 -0.18 5.78
C VAL A 143 -10.33 -0.63 4.49
N TYR A 144 -9.72 -0.29 3.35
CA TYR A 144 -10.16 -0.68 2.02
C TYR A 144 -9.16 -1.66 1.42
N ALA A 145 -9.65 -2.65 0.68
CA ALA A 145 -8.82 -3.61 -0.02
C ALA A 145 -9.18 -3.67 -1.50
N PHE A 146 -8.15 -3.69 -2.34
CA PHE A 146 -8.29 -3.80 -3.79
C PHE A 146 -7.30 -4.84 -4.34
N PHE A 147 -7.74 -5.58 -5.34
CA PHE A 147 -6.89 -6.46 -6.13
C PHE A 147 -6.77 -5.94 -7.56
N ALA A 148 -5.54 -5.62 -7.96
CA ALA A 148 -5.21 -5.13 -9.28
C ALA A 148 -4.87 -6.28 -10.24
N HIS A 149 -5.43 -6.27 -11.46
CA HIS A 149 -5.16 -7.28 -12.48
C HIS A 149 -5.24 -6.69 -13.89
N PRO A 150 -4.50 -7.23 -14.86
CA PRO A 150 -4.58 -6.77 -16.23
C PRO A 150 -5.91 -7.18 -16.88
N GLU A 151 -6.58 -6.26 -17.55
CA GLU A 151 -7.79 -6.50 -18.33
C GLU A 151 -7.81 -5.56 -19.55
N GLY A 152 -7.84 -6.11 -20.76
CA GLY A 152 -7.99 -5.33 -21.99
C GLY A 152 -6.89 -4.30 -22.26
N GLY A 153 -5.66 -4.54 -21.77
CA GLY A 153 -4.53 -3.61 -21.91
C GLY A 153 -4.45 -2.53 -20.82
N TYR A 154 -5.33 -2.58 -19.82
CA TYR A 154 -5.33 -1.70 -18.66
C TYR A 154 -5.17 -2.53 -17.39
N VAL A 155 -4.88 -1.87 -16.27
CA VAL A 155 -4.98 -2.48 -14.94
C VAL A 155 -6.34 -2.13 -14.35
N ARG A 156 -7.09 -3.14 -13.95
CA ARG A 156 -8.38 -3.00 -13.26
C ARG A 156 -8.22 -3.29 -11.79
N PHE A 157 -8.83 -2.45 -10.96
CA PHE A 157 -8.92 -2.65 -9.51
C PHE A 157 -10.29 -3.25 -9.18
N SER A 158 -10.28 -4.45 -8.62
CA SER A 158 -11.46 -5.08 -8.03
C SER A 158 -11.46 -4.83 -6.54
N ARG A 159 -12.57 -4.33 -6.00
CA ARG A 159 -12.72 -4.26 -4.55
C ARG A 159 -12.92 -5.67 -3.99
N ILE A 160 -12.23 -5.94 -2.89
CA ILE A 160 -12.36 -7.15 -2.09
C ILE A 160 -13.35 -6.88 -0.95
#